data_AF-A0A2M7S3U8-F1
#
_entry.id   AF-A0A2M7S3U8-F1
#
_cell.length_a   1.000
_cell.length_b   1.000
_cell.length_c   1.000
_cell.angle_alpha   90.00
_cell.angle_beta   90.00
_cell.angle_gamma   90.00
#
_symmetry.space_group_name_H-M   'P 1'
#
loop_
_entity.id
_entity.type
_entity.pdbx_description
1 polymer ?
#
loop_
_entity_poly.entity_id
_entity_poly.type
_entity_poly.pdbx_seq_one_letter_code
_entity_poly.pdbx_strand_id
1 'polypeptide(L)' 'MNKRSFCLLAGIAVSLAILTAGCSREKCNSIQIKGSDTMVNLTQAWTEAFTKENPGINISVTGGGSGTGIASFISGN' A
#
# COMPACT_ATOMS: atom_id res chain seq x y z
N MET A 1 -18.87 -45.19 11.38
CA MET A 1 -18.25 -44.00 10.75
C MET A 1 -17.53 -44.48 9.51
N ASN A 2 -18.03 -44.09 8.34
CA ASN A 2 -17.92 -44.90 7.12
C ASN A 2 -17.04 -44.14 6.12
N LYS A 3 -16.28 -44.84 5.26
CA LYS A 3 -15.35 -44.23 4.28
C LYS A 3 -15.96 -43.07 3.46
N ARG A 4 -17.28 -43.08 3.26
CA ARG A 4 -18.07 -42.03 2.59
C ARG A 4 -18.14 -40.71 3.39
N SER A 5 -18.28 -40.76 4.71
CA SER A 5 -18.31 -39.59 5.59
C SER A 5 -16.94 -38.91 5.70
N PHE A 6 -15.87 -39.70 5.62
CA PHE A 6 -14.49 -39.20 5.59
C PHE A 6 -14.16 -38.50 4.26
N CYS A 7 -14.62 -39.04 3.13
CA CYS A 7 -14.50 -38.36 1.83
C CYS A 7 -15.28 -37.03 1.77
N LEU A 8 -16.47 -36.96 2.36
CA LEU A 8 -17.26 -35.72 2.40
C LEU A 8 -16.61 -34.64 3.27
N LEU A 9 -16.04 -35.01 4.41
CA LEU A 9 -15.30 -34.08 5.27
C LEU A 9 -13.99 -33.60 4.63
N ALA A 10 -13.26 -34.48 3.94
CA ALA A 10 -12.06 -34.12 3.19
C ALA A 10 -12.38 -33.17 2.01
N GLY A 11 -13.50 -33.39 1.31
CA GLY A 11 -13.97 -32.51 0.24
C GLY A 11 -14.29 -31.10 0.74
N ILE A 12 -14.89 -30.96 1.92
CA ILE A 12 -15.21 -29.65 2.52
C ILE A 12 -13.93 -28.92 2.98
N ALA A 13 -12.95 -29.63 3.53
CA ALA A 13 -11.66 -29.05 3.94
C ALA A 13 -10.82 -28.54 2.75
N VAL A 14 -10.81 -29.26 1.63
CA VAL A 14 -10.13 -28.81 0.39
C VAL A 14 -10.83 -27.58 -0.20
N SER A 15 -12.16 -27.56 -0.17
CA SER A 15 -12.96 -26.44 -0.67
C SER A 15 -12.72 -25.15 0.15
N LEU A 16 -12.57 -25.27 1.48
CA LEU A 16 -12.35 -24.13 2.38
C LEU A 16 -10.91 -23.59 2.34
N ALA A 17 -9.92 -24.41 1.99
CA ALA A 17 -8.53 -23.98 1.85
C ALA A 17 -8.26 -23.27 0.51
N ILE A 18 -8.99 -23.65 -0.56
CA ILE A 18 -8.96 -22.98 -1.87
C ILE A 18 -9.57 -21.56 -1.78
N LEU A 19 -10.41 -21.30 -0.77
CA LEU A 19 -11.14 -20.05 -0.61
C LEU A 19 -10.30 -18.84 -0.13
N THR A 20 -9.06 -18.96 0.35
CA THR A 20 -8.35 -17.81 0.96
C THR A 20 -6.88 -17.63 0.60
N ALA A 21 -6.28 -18.55 -0.17
CA ALA A 21 -4.83 -18.60 -0.38
C ALA A 21 -4.26 -17.69 -1.51
N GLY A 22 -5.06 -16.86 -2.20
CA GLY A 22 -4.62 -16.32 -3.50
C GLY A 22 -4.81 -14.82 -3.74
N CYS A 23 -3.82 -14.01 -3.34
CA CYS A 23 -3.42 -12.72 -3.93
C CYS A 23 -4.44 -11.56 -4.04
N SER A 24 -4.46 -10.70 -3.03
CA SER A 24 -4.54 -9.25 -3.27
C SER A 24 -3.10 -8.71 -3.39
N ARG A 25 -2.63 -8.53 -4.62
CA ARG A 25 -1.41 -7.75 -4.89
C ARG A 25 -1.82 -6.29 -4.71
N GLU A 26 -1.66 -5.77 -3.50
CA GLU A 26 -1.81 -4.34 -3.20
C GLU A 26 -1.03 -3.56 -4.26
N LYS A 27 -1.75 -2.74 -5.05
CA LYS A 27 -1.09 -1.76 -5.91
C LYS A 27 -0.24 -0.89 -4.99
N CYS A 28 0.99 -0.61 -5.42
CA CYS A 28 1.86 0.32 -4.72
C CYS A 28 1.21 1.72 -4.75
N ASN A 29 0.28 1.98 -3.85
CA ASN A 29 -0.46 3.22 -3.73
C ASN A 29 0.25 4.18 -2.77
N SER A 30 1.57 4.05 -2.63
CA SER A 30 2.36 4.92 -1.77
C SER A 30 3.20 5.88 -2.59
N ILE A 31 3.12 7.16 -2.25
CA ILE A 31 3.92 8.24 -2.84
C ILE A 31 4.79 8.82 -1.73
N GLN A 32 6.09 8.93 -1.97
CA GLN A 32 7.01 9.68 -1.12
C GLN A 32 7.40 10.98 -1.81
N ILE A 33 7.36 12.08 -1.06
CA ILE A 33 7.77 13.40 -1.50
C ILE A 33 8.87 13.89 -0.56
N LYS A 34 10.06 14.12 -1.11
CA LYS A 34 11.23 14.67 -0.39
C LYS A 34 11.65 15.97 -1.06
N GLY A 35 11.90 17.02 -0.29
CA GLY A 35 12.26 18.30 -0.90
C GLY A 35 12.49 19.46 0.04
N SER A 36 12.25 20.67 -0.50
CA SER A 36 12.56 21.93 0.17
C SER A 36 11.80 22.10 1.48
N ASP A 37 12.52 22.45 2.56
CA ASP A 37 11.91 22.79 3.85
C ASP A 37 10.91 23.94 3.75
N THR A 38 11.16 24.90 2.84
CA THR A 38 10.24 26.02 2.59
C THR A 38 8.89 25.57 2.01
N MET A 39 8.82 24.39 1.37
CA MET A 39 7.63 23.88 0.69
C MET A 39 6.92 22.76 1.47
N VAL A 40 7.50 22.25 2.55
CA VAL A 40 6.96 21.09 3.29
C VAL A 40 5.53 21.35 3.76
N ASN A 41 5.29 22.48 4.42
CA ASN A 41 3.98 22.80 4.99
C ASN A 41 2.90 22.93 3.91
N LEU A 42 3.23 23.56 2.77
CA LEU A 42 2.31 23.69 1.64
C LEU A 42 1.98 22.32 1.05
N THR A 43 3.00 21.48 0.86
CA THR A 43 2.86 20.14 0.27
C THR A 43 2.04 19.22 1.19
N GLN A 44 2.21 19.33 2.51
CA GLN A 44 1.39 18.62 3.49
C GLN A 44 -0.09 19.02 3.40
N ALA A 45 -0.38 20.33 3.36
CA ALA A 45 -1.76 20.82 3.22
C ALA A 45 -2.42 20.32 1.92
N TRP A 46 -1.68 20.28 0.81
CA TRP A 46 -2.18 19.71 -0.44
C TRP A 46 -2.38 18.19 -0.36
N THR A 47 -1.48 17.49 0.33
CA THR A 47 -1.60 16.05 0.56
C THR A 47 -2.86 15.70 1.35
N GLU A 48 -3.18 16.46 2.39
CA GLU A 48 -4.40 16.29 3.18
C GLU A 48 -5.65 16.51 2.33
N ALA A 49 -5.66 17.53 1.47
CA ALA A 49 -6.77 17.78 0.57
C ALA A 49 -6.92 16.66 -0.47
N PHE A 50 -5.83 16.24 -1.10
CA PHE A 50 -5.82 15.20 -2.12
C PHE A 50 -6.28 13.85 -1.58
N THR A 51 -5.83 13.47 -0.38
CA THR A 51 -6.17 12.19 0.24
C THR A 51 -7.65 12.10 0.61
N LYS A 52 -8.32 13.23 0.87
CA LYS A 52 -9.79 13.24 1.07
C LYS A 52 -10.55 12.77 -0.16
N GLU A 53 -10.07 13.13 -1.35
CA GLU A 53 -10.65 12.71 -2.63
C GLU A 53 -10.11 11.34 -3.07
N ASN A 54 -8.95 10.91 -2.55
CA ASN A 54 -8.25 9.70 -2.95
C ASN A 54 -7.81 8.85 -1.73
N PRO A 55 -8.76 8.29 -0.94
CA PRO A 55 -8.46 7.62 0.33
C PRO A 55 -7.65 6.33 0.21
N GLY A 56 -7.50 5.79 -1.00
CA GLY A 56 -6.68 4.60 -1.27
C GLY A 56 -5.20 4.89 -1.54
N ILE A 57 -4.80 6.18 -1.55
CA ILE A 57 -3.42 6.61 -1.81
C ILE A 57 -2.78 7.12 -0.52
N ASN A 58 -1.62 6.57 -0.18
CA ASN A 58 -0.84 6.96 0.98
C ASN A 58 0.32 7.86 0.55
N ILE A 59 0.39 9.08 1.07
CA ILE A 59 1.42 10.05 0.69
C ILE A 59 2.21 10.46 1.93
N SER A 60 3.54 10.39 1.85
CA SER A 60 4.46 10.85 2.89
C SER A 60 5.30 12.02 2.39
N VAL A 61 5.39 13.09 3.19
CA VAL A 61 6.10 14.32 2.84
C VAL A 61 7.23 14.56 3.84
N THR A 62 8.46 14.72 3.36
CA THR A 62 9.66 14.92 4.18
C THR A 62 10.46 16.13 3.70
N GLY A 63 10.88 16.97 4.65
CA GLY A 63 11.83 18.06 4.41
C GLY A 63 13.29 17.59 4.32
N GLY A 64 14.22 18.53 4.18
CA GLY A 64 15.65 18.29 4.04
C GLY A 64 16.34 19.25 3.07
N GLY A 65 15.60 20.20 2.50
CA GLY A 65 16.09 21.19 1.54
C GLY A 65 16.03 20.72 0.08
N SER A 66 16.09 21.67 -0.85
CA SER A 66 15.97 21.39 -2.29
C SER A 66 17.05 20.43 -2.80
N GLY A 67 18.26 20.49 -2.25
CA GLY A 67 19.34 19.55 -2.57
C GLY A 67 18.99 18.11 -2.24
N THR A 68 18.33 17.87 -1.10
CA THR A 68 17.82 16.55 -0.71
C THR A 68 16.75 16.06 -1.68
N GLY A 69 15.86 16.95 -2.13
CA GLY A 69 14.86 16.61 -3.15
C GLY A 69 15.47 16.19 -4.48
N ILE A 70 16.46 16.94 -4.97
CA ILE A 70 17.17 16.59 -6.21
C ILE A 70 17.94 15.27 -6.05
N ALA A 71 18.66 15.10 -4.93
CA ALA A 71 19.44 13.90 -4.66
C ALA A 71 18.57 12.65 -4.52
N SER A 72 17.43 12.75 -3.81
CA SER A 72 16.47 11.65 -3.67
C SER A 72 15.85 11.27 -5.01
N PHE A 73 15.48 12.25 -5.82
CA PHE A 73 14.98 12.03 -7.17
C PHE A 73 16.00 11.31 -8.06
N ILE A 74 17.26 11.74 -8.07
CA ILE A 74 18.34 11.07 -8.83
C ILE A 74 18.57 9.64 -8.32
N SER A 75 18.46 9.43 -7.01
CA SER A 75 18.68 8.13 -6.36
C SER A 75 17.47 7.18 -6.47
N GLY A 76 16.34 7.66 -7.01
CA GLY A 76 15.11 6.89 -7.13
C GLY A 76 14.46 6.53 -5.80
N ASN A 77 14.59 7.39 -4.78
CA ASN A 77 14.11 7.13 -3.42
C ASN A 77 13.17 8.19 -2.86
#